data_AF-A0A7X0DE48-F1
#
_entry.id   AF-A0A7X0DE48-F1
#
_cell.length_a   1.000
_cell.length_b   1.000
_cell.length_c   1.000
_cell.angle_alpha   90.00
_cell.angle_beta   90.00
_cell.angle_gamma   90.00
#
_symmetry.space_group_name_H-M   'P 1'
#
loop_
_entity.id
_entity.type
_entity.pdbx_description
1 polymer ?
#
loop_
_entity_poly.entity_id
_entity_poly.type
_entity_poly.pdbx_seq_one_letter_code
_entity_poly.pdbx_strand_id
1 'polypeptide(L)'
;MSLVEDLLPSRGRGRPPKVKTTEQTPLEKVLSEPLPREVVAAAVELDTAIAAVKEATQAYRQAEAEAKRPLASRIKDAEYYVESAEQNIDHFRSVRTEEMVIVKAARMKLEEVEATTHRGFVDLARRRDPQEVQAAKEELAQAEAQVKATDLEIEGWQRKLAEAKKKRAALDSTSDVAAHDALQRALAKREVAKRLGGDAPTDEEITTLEEAYAEAKR
;
A
#
# COMPACT_ATOMS: atom_id res chain seq x y z
N MET A 1 0.72 22.44 108.69
CA MET A 1 0.79 20.98 108.51
C MET A 1 -0.35 20.61 107.55
N SER A 2 -0.09 20.44 106.24
CA SER A 2 0.17 19.16 105.51
C SER A 2 -1.14 18.44 105.15
N LEU A 3 -1.44 17.85 103.96
CA LEU A 3 -0.65 17.06 102.99
C LEU A 3 -1.22 17.14 101.55
N VAL A 4 -0.31 16.95 100.59
CA VAL A 4 -0.49 16.60 99.17
C VAL A 4 -0.65 15.07 99.02
N GLU A 5 -1.36 14.61 97.98
CA GLU A 5 -1.05 13.44 97.12
C GLU A 5 -2.33 13.10 96.29
N ASP A 6 -2.58 13.82 95.18
CA ASP A 6 -2.05 13.59 93.81
C ASP A 6 -2.46 12.23 93.22
N LEU A 7 -3.63 12.14 92.56
CA LEU A 7 -3.86 12.31 91.11
C LEU A 7 -3.21 11.17 90.30
N LEU A 8 -3.88 10.05 90.00
CA LEU A 8 -5.05 9.92 89.12
C LEU A 8 -5.70 8.53 89.29
N PRO A 9 -7.04 8.41 89.35
CA PRO A 9 -7.71 7.11 89.36
C PRO A 9 -8.03 6.60 87.95
N SER A 10 -7.60 5.35 87.74
CA SER A 10 -8.20 4.36 86.85
C SER A 10 -9.73 4.41 86.79
N ARG A 11 -10.31 4.10 85.61
CA ARG A 11 -11.62 3.42 85.47
C ARG A 11 -11.93 3.10 84.00
N GLY A 12 -11.94 1.80 83.70
CA GLY A 12 -13.08 1.21 83.01
C GLY A 12 -13.09 1.14 81.48
N ARG A 13 -12.94 -0.11 81.00
CA ARG A 13 -13.70 -0.75 79.90
C ARG A 13 -13.30 -0.43 78.44
N GLY A 14 -12.81 -1.49 77.77
CA GLY A 14 -12.91 -1.67 76.31
C GLY A 14 -11.68 -1.23 75.53
N ARG A 15 -10.80 -2.16 75.20
CA ARG A 15 -9.85 -1.99 74.09
C ARG A 15 -10.68 -1.93 72.79
N PRO A 16 -10.65 -0.86 71.98
CA PRO A 16 -11.37 -0.88 70.71
C PRO A 16 -10.73 -1.93 69.79
N PRO A 17 -11.52 -2.66 68.96
CA PRO A 17 -10.97 -3.72 68.14
C PRO A 17 -9.98 -3.14 67.11
N LYS A 18 -8.86 -3.83 66.88
CA LYS A 18 -7.97 -3.56 65.74
C LYS A 18 -8.72 -3.95 64.47
N VAL A 19 -9.39 -2.98 63.85
CA VAL A 19 -9.94 -3.14 62.51
C VAL A 19 -8.75 -3.32 61.58
N LYS A 20 -8.61 -4.50 60.96
CA LYS A 20 -7.78 -4.64 59.76
C LYS A 20 -8.53 -3.88 58.67
N THR A 21 -8.27 -2.59 58.54
CA THR A 21 -8.83 -1.80 57.45
C THR A 21 -8.18 -2.29 56.16
N THR A 22 -8.90 -3.14 55.43
CA THR A 22 -8.74 -3.32 53.97
C THR A 22 -9.26 -2.08 53.25
N GLU A 23 -8.90 -0.90 53.73
CA GLU A 23 -9.21 0.37 53.07
C GLU A 23 -7.93 0.80 52.36
N GLN A 24 -7.92 0.57 51.05
CA GLN A 24 -6.92 1.16 50.17
C GLN A 24 -6.85 2.66 50.44
N THR A 25 -5.63 3.18 50.56
CA THR A 25 -5.42 4.63 50.69
C THR A 25 -6.02 5.35 49.47
N PRO A 26 -6.41 6.62 49.58
CA PRO A 26 -7.01 7.36 48.46
C PRO A 26 -6.14 7.35 47.20
N LEU A 27 -4.81 7.34 47.36
CA LEU A 27 -3.86 7.22 46.25
C LEU A 27 -3.87 5.83 45.60
N GLU A 28 -3.94 4.76 46.41
CA GLU A 28 -4.04 3.38 45.92
C GLU A 28 -5.38 3.13 45.22
N LYS A 29 -6.47 3.77 45.65
CA LYS A 29 -7.77 3.73 44.95
C LYS A 29 -7.67 4.34 43.56
N VAL A 30 -7.14 5.57 43.47
CA VAL A 30 -6.98 6.27 42.18
C VAL A 30 -6.05 5.52 41.21
N LEU A 31 -5.00 4.87 41.72
CA LEU A 31 -4.09 4.07 40.89
C LEU A 31 -4.66 2.68 40.53
N SER A 32 -5.66 2.20 41.26
CA SER A 32 -6.37 0.94 40.95
C SER A 32 -7.60 1.13 40.06
N GLU A 33 -8.05 2.38 39.88
CA GLU A 33 -9.13 2.73 38.98
C GLU A 33 -8.63 2.74 37.52
N PRO A 34 -9.39 2.17 36.57
CA PRO A 34 -9.00 2.20 35.17
C PRO A 34 -8.93 3.65 34.69
N LEU A 35 -7.86 3.98 33.96
CA LEU A 35 -7.67 5.32 33.40
C LEU A 35 -8.93 5.77 32.64
N PRO A 36 -9.27 7.07 32.69
CA PRO A 36 -10.39 7.60 31.91
C PRO A 36 -10.25 7.23 30.44
N ARG A 37 -11.35 6.79 29.82
CA ARG A 37 -11.34 6.30 28.43
C ARG A 37 -10.76 7.33 27.45
N GLU A 38 -10.95 8.62 27.73
CA GLU A 38 -10.39 9.72 26.93
C GLU A 38 -8.85 9.73 26.95
N VAL A 39 -8.23 9.44 28.10
CA VAL A 39 -6.77 9.37 28.24
C VAL A 39 -6.23 8.14 27.51
N VAL A 40 -6.93 7.01 27.60
CA VAL A 40 -6.56 5.79 26.87
C VAL A 40 -6.71 5.98 25.36
N ALA A 41 -7.80 6.62 24.91
CA ALA A 41 -8.02 6.93 23.49
C ALA A 41 -6.95 7.90 22.95
N ALA A 42 -6.65 8.96 23.69
CA ALA A 42 -5.59 9.91 23.31
C ALA A 42 -4.20 9.23 23.27
N ALA A 43 -3.91 8.28 24.17
CA ALA A 43 -2.67 7.52 24.14
C ALA A 43 -2.60 6.60 22.89
N VAL A 44 -3.69 5.94 22.53
CA VAL A 44 -3.77 5.13 21.30
C VAL A 44 -3.60 6.01 20.05
N GLU A 45 -4.26 7.16 19.99
CA GLU A 45 -4.08 8.12 18.90
C GLU A 45 -2.62 8.60 18.81
N LEU A 46 -1.99 8.93 19.95
CA LEU A 46 -0.59 9.32 20.00
C LEU A 46 0.33 8.19 19.49
N ASP A 47 0.09 6.95 19.88
CA ASP A 47 0.87 5.79 19.42
C ASP A 47 0.71 5.57 17.91
N THR A 48 -0.50 5.74 17.36
CA THR A 48 -0.71 5.67 15.90
C THR A 48 0.00 6.80 15.16
N ALA A 49 0.00 8.02 15.71
CA ALA A 49 0.73 9.15 15.14
C ALA A 49 2.25 8.91 15.18
N ILE A 50 2.78 8.38 16.29
CA ILE A 50 4.20 8.01 16.42
C ILE A 50 4.56 6.92 15.41
N ALA A 51 3.71 5.93 15.20
CA ALA A 51 3.92 4.89 14.20
C ALA A 51 3.97 5.48 12.78
N ALA A 52 3.02 6.35 12.43
CA ALA A 52 3.00 7.03 11.13
C ALA A 52 4.26 7.90 10.90
N VAL A 53 4.72 8.62 11.93
CA VAL A 53 5.96 9.42 11.86
C VAL A 53 7.19 8.53 11.65
N LYS A 54 7.27 7.39 12.34
CA LYS A 54 8.37 6.43 12.17
C LYS A 54 8.39 5.86 10.75
N GLU A 55 7.23 5.49 10.22
CA GLU A 55 7.08 4.97 8.84
C GLU A 55 7.49 6.03 7.81
N ALA A 56 7.00 7.27 7.95
CA ALA A 56 7.37 8.38 7.08
C ALA A 56 8.89 8.67 7.14
N THR A 57 9.49 8.62 8.34
CA THR A 57 10.93 8.81 8.52
C THR A 57 11.73 7.70 7.83
N GLN A 58 11.27 6.45 7.93
CA GLN A 58 11.92 5.32 7.27
C GLN A 58 11.82 5.43 5.75
N ALA A 59 10.65 5.80 5.22
CA ALA A 59 10.45 6.04 3.79
C ALA A 59 11.36 7.17 3.28
N TYR A 60 11.49 8.27 4.02
CA TYR A 60 12.39 9.37 3.69
C TYR A 60 13.85 8.91 3.63
N ARG A 61 14.32 8.16 4.63
CA ARG A 61 15.70 7.63 4.65
C ARG A 61 15.97 6.69 3.48
N GLN A 62 15.00 5.88 3.10
CA GLN A 62 15.11 5.00 1.93
C GLN A 62 15.20 5.80 0.64
N ALA A 63 14.34 6.83 0.48
CA ALA A 63 14.38 7.72 -0.68
C ALA A 63 15.72 8.48 -0.77
N GLU A 64 16.27 8.95 0.36
CA GLU A 64 17.57 9.61 0.40
C GLU A 64 18.71 8.65 0.02
N ALA A 65 18.67 7.41 0.52
CA ALA A 65 19.64 6.38 0.17
C ALA A 65 19.55 5.97 -1.31
N GLU A 66 18.34 5.95 -1.88
CA GLU A 66 18.11 5.67 -3.29
C GLU A 66 18.54 6.82 -4.19
N ALA A 67 18.31 8.08 -3.78
CA ALA A 67 18.78 9.26 -4.49
C ALA A 67 20.31 9.34 -4.56
N LYS A 68 21.01 8.85 -3.52
CA LYS A 68 22.48 8.75 -3.50
C LYS A 68 23.04 7.67 -4.44
N ARG A 69 22.20 6.79 -4.99
CA ARG A 69 22.66 5.78 -5.97
C ARG A 69 22.93 6.46 -7.32
N PRO A 70 23.95 6.00 -8.06
CA PRO A 70 24.22 6.51 -9.40
C PRO A 70 22.99 6.41 -10.30
N LEU A 71 22.70 7.47 -11.05
CA LEU A 71 21.54 7.53 -11.94
C LEU A 71 21.50 6.36 -12.92
N ALA A 72 22.65 5.98 -13.49
CA ALA A 72 22.78 4.84 -14.40
C ALA A 72 22.30 3.52 -13.78
N SER A 73 22.57 3.29 -12.49
CA SER A 73 22.07 2.09 -11.79
C SER A 73 20.56 2.15 -11.62
N ARG A 74 20.02 3.32 -11.28
CA ARG A 74 18.57 3.52 -11.10
C ARG A 74 17.80 3.36 -12.42
N ILE A 75 18.36 3.85 -13.52
CA ILE A 75 17.83 3.65 -14.88
C ILE A 75 17.81 2.16 -15.21
N LYS A 76 18.93 1.46 -14.99
CA LYS A 76 19.01 0.02 -15.24
C LYS A 76 17.99 -0.78 -14.42
N ASP A 77 17.81 -0.44 -13.15
CA ASP A 77 16.79 -1.06 -12.30
C ASP A 77 15.38 -0.79 -12.84
N ALA A 78 15.09 0.46 -13.25
CA ALA A 78 13.81 0.83 -13.84
C ALA A 78 13.54 0.10 -15.18
N GLU A 79 14.58 -0.07 -16.02
CA GLU A 79 14.52 -0.86 -17.26
C GLU A 79 14.21 -2.32 -16.97
N TYR A 80 14.90 -2.92 -15.99
CA TYR A 80 14.63 -4.29 -15.56
C TYR A 80 13.18 -4.46 -15.07
N TYR A 81 12.65 -3.50 -14.31
CA TYR A 81 11.26 -3.55 -13.87
C TYR A 81 10.26 -3.44 -15.02
N VAL A 82 10.53 -2.59 -16.02
CA VAL A 82 9.69 -2.50 -17.23
C VAL A 82 9.70 -3.83 -17.98
N GLU A 83 10.88 -4.39 -18.23
CA GLU A 83 11.04 -5.66 -18.93
C GLU A 83 10.33 -6.80 -18.18
N SER A 84 10.54 -6.90 -16.86
CA SER A 84 9.90 -7.90 -16.03
C SER A 84 8.37 -7.78 -16.04
N ALA A 85 7.84 -6.56 -15.98
CA ALA A 85 6.39 -6.35 -16.03
C ALA A 85 5.81 -6.73 -17.41
N GLU A 86 6.51 -6.44 -18.51
CA GLU A 86 6.10 -6.84 -19.86
C GLU A 86 6.10 -8.37 -20.01
N GLN A 87 7.15 -9.05 -19.55
CA GLN A 87 7.24 -10.51 -19.54
C GLN A 87 6.10 -11.16 -18.75
N ASN A 88 5.77 -10.61 -17.57
CA ASN A 88 4.64 -11.12 -16.77
C ASN A 88 3.30 -10.92 -17.46
N ILE A 89 3.07 -9.75 -18.08
CA ILE A 89 1.84 -9.50 -18.84
C ILE A 89 1.69 -10.51 -19.98
N ASP A 90 2.77 -10.78 -20.71
CA ASP A 90 2.73 -11.74 -21.82
C ASP A 90 2.56 -13.18 -21.33
N HIS A 91 3.17 -13.54 -20.19
CA HIS A 91 2.92 -14.82 -19.54
C HIS A 91 1.44 -14.99 -19.17
N PHE A 92 0.83 -14.03 -18.46
CA PHE A 92 -0.57 -14.13 -18.07
C PHE A 92 -1.54 -14.06 -19.27
N ARG A 93 -1.16 -13.37 -20.35
CA ARG A 93 -1.91 -13.44 -21.61
C ARG A 93 -1.91 -14.86 -22.20
N SER A 94 -0.78 -15.55 -22.15
CA SER A 94 -0.70 -16.97 -22.57
C SER A 94 -1.60 -17.84 -21.69
N VAL A 95 -1.49 -17.71 -20.36
CA VAL A 95 -2.34 -18.45 -19.41
C VAL A 95 -3.82 -18.18 -19.67
N ARG A 96 -4.22 -16.92 -19.86
CA ARG A 96 -5.58 -16.54 -20.22
C ARG A 96 -6.06 -17.23 -21.51
N THR A 97 -5.20 -17.34 -22.52
CA THR A 97 -5.59 -18.04 -23.76
C THR A 97 -5.83 -19.53 -23.54
N GLU A 98 -5.03 -20.16 -22.68
CA GLU A 98 -5.22 -21.57 -22.29
C GLU A 98 -6.52 -21.75 -21.48
N GLU A 99 -6.77 -20.88 -20.49
CA GLU A 99 -8.00 -20.89 -19.69
C GLU A 99 -9.26 -20.65 -20.55
N MET A 100 -9.17 -19.79 -21.56
CA MET A 100 -10.27 -19.57 -22.51
C MET A 100 -10.59 -20.82 -23.36
N VAL A 101 -9.61 -21.69 -23.63
CA VAL A 101 -9.86 -22.99 -24.26
C VAL A 101 -10.65 -23.89 -23.32
N ILE A 102 -10.29 -23.90 -22.03
CA ILE A 102 -11.00 -24.66 -20.99
C ILE A 102 -12.45 -24.16 -20.86
N VAL A 103 -12.68 -22.84 -20.82
CA VAL A 103 -14.03 -22.26 -20.79
C VAL A 103 -14.86 -22.70 -22.00
N LYS A 104 -14.28 -22.67 -23.20
CA LYS A 104 -14.96 -23.15 -24.42
C LYS A 104 -15.32 -24.63 -24.33
N ALA A 105 -14.41 -25.47 -23.83
CA ALA A 105 -14.66 -26.90 -23.64
C ALA A 105 -15.77 -27.15 -22.60
N ALA A 106 -15.73 -26.46 -21.46
CA ALA A 106 -16.76 -26.54 -20.42
C ALA A 106 -18.14 -26.08 -20.94
N ARG A 107 -18.17 -25.04 -21.77
CA ARG A 107 -19.40 -24.56 -22.41
C ARG A 107 -19.98 -25.57 -23.40
N MET A 108 -19.15 -26.15 -24.27
CA MET A 108 -19.62 -27.21 -25.18
C MET A 108 -20.17 -28.41 -24.40
N LYS A 109 -19.50 -28.82 -23.32
CA LYS A 109 -19.96 -29.89 -22.43
C LYS A 109 -21.30 -29.56 -21.79
N LEU A 110 -21.50 -28.32 -21.34
CA LEU A 110 -22.79 -27.87 -20.81
C LEU A 110 -23.89 -27.97 -21.90
N GLU A 111 -23.63 -27.47 -23.10
CA GLU A 111 -24.58 -27.54 -24.23
C GLU A 111 -24.92 -29.00 -24.61
N GLU A 112 -23.95 -29.91 -24.59
CA GLU A 112 -24.16 -31.35 -24.82
C GLU A 112 -25.00 -32.01 -23.72
N VAL A 113 -24.71 -31.71 -22.45
CA VAL A 113 -25.45 -32.26 -21.30
C VAL A 113 -26.88 -31.71 -21.28
N GLU A 114 -27.08 -30.42 -21.55
CA GLU A 114 -28.41 -29.82 -21.68
C GLU A 114 -29.17 -30.43 -22.86
N ALA A 115 -28.53 -30.65 -24.01
CA ALA A 115 -29.19 -31.27 -25.17
C ALA A 115 -29.59 -32.74 -24.93
N THR A 116 -28.76 -33.52 -24.25
CA THR A 116 -29.06 -34.93 -23.94
C THR A 116 -30.12 -35.06 -22.85
N THR A 117 -30.07 -34.22 -21.81
CA THR A 117 -31.08 -34.21 -20.74
C THR A 117 -32.43 -33.65 -21.22
N HIS A 118 -32.46 -32.60 -22.05
CA HIS A 118 -33.71 -32.11 -22.65
C HIS A 118 -34.38 -33.11 -23.59
N ARG A 119 -33.61 -33.97 -24.28
CA ARG A 119 -34.17 -35.07 -25.10
C ARG A 119 -34.75 -36.22 -24.26
N GLY A 120 -34.29 -36.40 -23.01
CA GLY A 120 -34.76 -37.46 -22.11
C GLY A 120 -35.88 -37.07 -21.15
N PHE A 121 -36.09 -35.78 -20.88
CA PHE A 121 -36.90 -35.30 -19.73
C PHE A 121 -38.03 -34.33 -20.07
N VAL A 122 -38.67 -34.46 -21.23
CA VAL A 122 -39.94 -33.75 -21.52
C VAL A 122 -41.05 -34.10 -20.50
N ASP A 123 -40.93 -35.20 -19.76
CA ASP A 123 -41.95 -35.69 -18.82
C ASP A 123 -41.80 -35.27 -17.33
N LEU A 124 -40.80 -34.48 -16.92
CA LEU A 124 -40.54 -34.17 -15.49
C LEU A 124 -40.43 -32.66 -15.19
N ALA A 125 -41.40 -31.90 -15.70
CA ALA A 125 -41.47 -30.42 -15.69
C ALA A 125 -41.48 -29.69 -14.31
N ARG A 126 -41.02 -30.29 -13.20
CA ARG A 126 -41.03 -29.64 -11.87
C ARG A 126 -39.84 -29.91 -10.94
N ARG A 127 -38.77 -30.57 -11.36
CA ARG A 127 -37.62 -30.80 -10.47
C ARG A 127 -36.37 -30.14 -11.03
N ARG A 128 -35.61 -29.58 -10.08
CA ARG A 128 -34.27 -28.97 -10.18
C ARG A 128 -33.44 -29.50 -11.35
N ASP A 129 -32.60 -28.62 -11.91
CA ASP A 129 -31.59 -28.99 -12.91
C ASP A 129 -30.98 -30.37 -12.58
N PRO A 130 -30.89 -31.29 -13.55
CA PRO A 130 -30.23 -32.57 -13.35
C PRO A 130 -28.85 -32.36 -12.74
N GLN A 131 -28.43 -33.26 -11.84
CA GLN A 131 -27.12 -33.14 -11.17
C GLN A 131 -25.96 -32.96 -12.17
N GLU A 132 -26.07 -33.58 -13.35
CA GLU A 132 -25.09 -33.46 -14.44
C GLU A 132 -25.06 -32.05 -15.06
N VAL A 133 -26.22 -31.41 -15.24
CA VAL A 133 -26.32 -30.02 -15.71
C VAL A 133 -25.76 -29.06 -14.65
N GLN A 134 -26.07 -29.31 -13.37
CA GLN A 134 -25.56 -28.50 -12.28
C GLN A 134 -24.02 -28.60 -12.18
N ALA A 135 -23.47 -29.81 -12.27
CA ALA A 135 -22.02 -30.01 -12.27
C ALA A 135 -21.33 -29.33 -13.47
N ALA A 136 -21.92 -29.39 -14.66
CA ALA A 136 -21.40 -28.70 -15.85
C ALA A 136 -21.47 -27.16 -15.72
N LYS A 137 -22.52 -26.62 -15.08
CA LYS A 137 -22.62 -25.18 -14.76
C LYS A 137 -21.57 -24.75 -13.74
N GLU A 138 -21.32 -25.57 -12.72
CA GLU A 138 -20.28 -25.31 -11.71
C GLU A 138 -18.88 -25.35 -12.35
N GLU A 139 -18.60 -26.30 -13.25
CA GLU A 139 -17.35 -26.40 -14.01
C GLU A 139 -17.13 -25.18 -14.92
N LEU A 140 -18.17 -24.74 -15.64
CA LEU A 140 -18.12 -23.52 -16.44
C LEU A 140 -17.87 -22.28 -15.56
N ALA A 141 -18.57 -22.16 -14.44
CA ALA A 141 -18.40 -21.03 -13.52
C ALA A 141 -16.99 -20.99 -12.90
N GLN A 142 -16.41 -22.15 -12.59
CA GLN A 142 -15.02 -22.24 -12.12
C GLN A 142 -14.02 -21.81 -13.20
N ALA A 143 -14.20 -22.28 -14.43
CA ALA A 143 -13.33 -21.88 -15.55
C ALA A 143 -13.44 -20.38 -15.86
N GLU A 144 -14.65 -19.81 -15.84
CA GLU A 144 -14.85 -18.36 -16.01
C GLU A 144 -14.26 -17.56 -14.85
N ALA A 145 -14.30 -18.08 -13.62
CA ALA A 145 -13.68 -17.44 -12.46
C ALA A 145 -12.15 -17.41 -12.58
N GLN A 146 -11.53 -18.46 -13.12
CA GLN A 146 -10.09 -18.49 -13.39
C GLN A 146 -9.69 -17.43 -14.42
N VAL A 147 -10.40 -17.34 -15.55
CA VAL A 147 -10.16 -16.29 -16.56
C VAL A 147 -10.26 -14.89 -15.95
N LYS A 148 -11.28 -14.64 -15.11
CA LYS A 148 -11.43 -13.35 -14.41
C LYS A 148 -10.29 -13.07 -13.44
N ALA A 149 -9.80 -14.08 -12.72
CA ALA A 149 -8.66 -13.92 -11.83
C ALA A 149 -7.39 -13.57 -12.62
N THR A 150 -7.16 -14.25 -13.75
CA THR A 150 -6.05 -13.95 -14.66
C THR A 150 -6.16 -12.56 -15.28
N ASP A 151 -7.37 -12.12 -15.65
CA ASP A 151 -7.61 -10.75 -16.13
C ASP A 151 -7.22 -9.70 -15.07
N LEU A 152 -7.55 -9.94 -13.80
CA LEU A 152 -7.15 -9.05 -12.69
C LEU A 152 -5.63 -9.02 -12.49
N GLU A 153 -4.94 -10.14 -12.64
CA GLU A 153 -3.47 -10.19 -12.60
C GLU A 153 -2.88 -9.36 -13.75
N ILE A 154 -3.39 -9.51 -14.98
CA ILE A 154 -2.96 -8.72 -16.13
C ILE A 154 -3.14 -7.22 -15.86
N GLU A 155 -4.30 -6.81 -15.35
CA GLU A 155 -4.54 -5.41 -14.98
C GLU A 155 -3.57 -4.92 -13.90
N GLY A 156 -3.30 -5.74 -12.89
CA GLY A 156 -2.33 -5.46 -11.84
C GLY A 156 -0.92 -5.22 -12.39
N TRP A 157 -0.47 -6.08 -13.32
CA TRP A 157 0.81 -5.92 -13.99
C TRP A 157 0.85 -4.74 -14.95
N GLN A 158 -0.25 -4.42 -15.63
CA GLN A 158 -0.35 -3.22 -16.47
C GLN A 158 -0.20 -1.93 -15.66
N ARG A 159 -0.80 -1.85 -14.46
CA ARG A 159 -0.62 -0.71 -13.56
C ARG A 159 0.85 -0.60 -13.11
N LYS A 160 1.47 -1.71 -12.70
CA LYS A 160 2.90 -1.75 -12.36
C LYS A 160 3.79 -1.33 -13.53
N LEU A 161 3.47 -1.75 -14.75
CA LEU A 161 4.18 -1.35 -15.96
C LEU A 161 4.07 0.16 -16.20
N ALA A 162 2.87 0.73 -16.07
CA ALA A 162 2.67 2.17 -16.23
C ALA A 162 3.46 2.97 -15.19
N GLU A 163 3.47 2.52 -13.92
CA GLU A 163 4.27 3.12 -12.86
C GLU A 163 5.78 3.01 -13.13
N ALA A 164 6.26 1.85 -13.56
CA ALA A 164 7.66 1.64 -13.92
C ALA A 164 8.10 2.54 -15.09
N LYS A 165 7.26 2.65 -16.14
CA LYS A 165 7.50 3.57 -17.27
C LYS A 165 7.52 5.03 -16.83
N LYS A 166 6.62 5.44 -15.93
CA LYS A 166 6.62 6.79 -15.36
C LYS A 166 7.90 7.07 -14.56
N LYS A 167 8.36 6.11 -13.75
CA LYS A 167 9.62 6.23 -13.00
C LYS A 167 10.83 6.33 -13.93
N ARG A 168 10.90 5.48 -14.97
CA ARG A 168 11.95 5.54 -15.99
C ARG A 168 11.98 6.91 -16.69
N ALA A 169 10.82 7.39 -17.15
CA ALA A 169 10.73 8.71 -17.80
C ALA A 169 11.17 9.86 -16.88
N ALA A 170 10.87 9.79 -15.58
CA ALA A 170 11.34 10.76 -14.61
C ALA A 170 12.87 10.73 -14.48
N LEU A 171 13.48 9.54 -14.46
CA LEU A 171 14.94 9.39 -14.43
C LEU A 171 15.59 9.89 -15.73
N ASP A 172 14.98 9.60 -16.88
CA ASP A 172 15.46 10.07 -18.19
C ASP A 172 15.46 11.61 -18.25
N SER A 173 14.45 12.27 -17.68
CA SER A 173 14.39 13.74 -17.63
C SER A 173 15.50 14.37 -16.77
N THR A 174 16.07 13.60 -15.85
CA THR A 174 17.21 13.99 -15.00
C THR A 174 18.56 13.53 -15.56
N SER A 175 18.58 12.86 -16.72
CA SER A 175 19.81 12.39 -17.34
C SER A 175 20.66 13.54 -17.90
N ASP A 176 21.97 13.31 -17.96
CA ASP A 176 22.92 14.20 -18.61
C ASP A 176 22.56 14.44 -20.08
N VAL A 177 22.06 13.42 -20.78
CA VAL A 177 21.57 13.54 -22.16
C VAL A 177 20.38 14.50 -22.26
N ALA A 178 19.38 14.39 -21.37
CA ALA A 178 18.23 15.28 -21.37
C ALA A 178 18.61 16.73 -21.00
N ALA A 179 19.51 16.89 -20.03
CA ALA A 179 20.05 18.20 -19.65
C ALA A 179 20.86 18.82 -20.80
N HIS A 180 21.66 18.02 -21.52
CA HIS A 180 22.39 18.46 -22.71
C HIS A 180 21.46 18.91 -23.83
N ASP A 181 20.42 18.11 -24.14
CA ASP A 181 19.44 18.46 -25.18
C ASP A 181 18.66 19.73 -24.83
N ALA A 182 18.31 19.93 -23.56
CA ALA A 182 17.67 21.16 -23.10
C ALA A 182 18.60 22.37 -23.30
N LEU A 183 19.88 22.26 -22.94
CA LEU A 183 20.90 23.28 -23.17
C LEU A 183 21.08 23.57 -24.67
N GLN A 184 21.21 22.54 -25.51
CA GLN A 184 21.33 22.70 -26.97
C GLN A 184 20.11 23.39 -27.58
N ARG A 185 18.89 23.05 -27.13
CA ARG A 185 17.66 23.71 -27.59
C ARG A 185 17.60 25.18 -27.14
N ALA A 186 18.03 25.48 -25.92
CA ALA A 186 18.08 26.86 -25.42
C ALA A 186 19.12 27.69 -26.20
N LEU A 187 20.31 27.15 -26.45
CA LEU A 187 21.34 27.78 -27.27
C LEU A 187 20.85 27.99 -28.72
N ALA A 188 20.22 26.98 -29.32
CA ALA A 188 19.64 27.09 -30.65
C ALA A 188 18.52 28.16 -30.70
N LYS A 189 17.62 28.20 -29.71
CA LYS A 189 16.59 29.27 -29.61
C LYS A 189 17.22 30.65 -29.51
N ARG A 190 18.29 30.79 -28.72
CA ARG A 190 19.04 32.05 -28.59
C ARG A 190 19.67 32.47 -29.91
N GLU A 191 20.27 31.53 -30.66
CA GLU A 191 20.81 31.82 -31.98
C GLU A 191 19.73 32.21 -33.00
N VAL A 192 18.58 31.53 -32.96
CA VAL A 192 17.43 31.84 -33.81
C VAL A 192 16.87 33.23 -33.48
N ALA A 193 16.69 33.56 -32.20
CA ALA A 193 16.23 34.87 -31.74
C ALA A 193 17.22 35.99 -32.12
N LYS A 194 18.54 35.73 -32.09
CA LYS A 194 19.56 36.67 -32.58
C LYS A 194 19.45 36.95 -34.08
N ARG A 195 19.00 35.98 -34.89
CA ARG A 195 18.92 36.09 -36.36
C ARG A 195 17.59 36.60 -36.88
N LEU A 196 16.48 36.17 -36.27
CA LEU A 196 15.13 36.43 -36.76
C LEU A 196 14.34 37.41 -35.87
N GLY A 197 14.88 37.78 -34.71
CA GLY A 197 14.14 38.50 -33.67
C GLY A 197 13.15 37.58 -32.94
N GLY A 198 12.95 37.81 -31.65
CA GLY A 198 12.06 37.02 -30.80
C GLY A 198 12.58 36.89 -29.38
N ASP A 199 11.82 36.20 -28.53
CA ASP A 199 12.20 35.96 -27.14
C ASP A 199 13.37 34.97 -27.09
N ALA A 200 14.53 35.50 -26.70
CA ALA A 200 15.72 34.70 -26.46
C ALA A 200 15.74 34.24 -24.98
N PRO A 201 16.16 33.00 -24.71
CA PRO A 201 16.44 32.60 -23.33
C PRO A 201 17.54 33.49 -22.73
N THR A 202 17.39 33.80 -21.44
CA THR A 202 18.29 34.71 -20.72
C THR A 202 19.63 34.04 -20.39
N ASP A 203 20.65 34.84 -20.06
CA ASP A 203 21.93 34.31 -19.59
C ASP A 203 21.80 33.51 -18.28
N GLU A 204 20.85 33.90 -17.41
CA GLU A 204 20.50 33.17 -16.18
C GLU A 204 19.87 31.79 -16.50
N GLU A 205 19.01 31.71 -17.53
CA GLU A 205 18.43 30.44 -17.98
C GLU A 205 19.47 29.50 -18.61
N ILE A 206 20.47 30.03 -19.33
CA ILE A 206 21.55 29.20 -19.89
C ILE A 206 22.48 28.70 -18.79
N THR A 207 22.88 29.55 -17.86
CA THR A 207 23.78 29.17 -16.74
C THR A 207 23.15 28.12 -15.83
N THR A 208 21.85 28.25 -15.51
CA THR A 208 21.12 27.22 -14.77
C THR A 208 21.04 25.87 -15.51
N LEU A 209 20.88 25.87 -16.85
CA LEU A 209 20.92 24.65 -17.66
C LEU A 209 22.34 24.04 -17.74
N GLU A 210 23.39 24.87 -17.77
CA GLU A 210 24.78 24.41 -17.72
C GLU A 210 25.14 23.77 -16.37
N GLU A 211 24.69 24.37 -15.26
CA GLU A 211 24.85 23.82 -13.91
C GLU A 211 24.10 22.49 -13.76
N ALA A 212 22.85 22.41 -14.23
CA ALA A 212 22.06 21.19 -14.22
C ALA A 212 22.72 20.07 -15.06
N TYR A 213 23.29 20.41 -16.22
CA TYR A 213 24.05 19.44 -17.03
C TYR A 213 25.34 18.97 -16.33
N ALA A 214 26.07 19.90 -15.72
CA ALA A 214 27.29 19.58 -14.97
C ALA A 214 26.99 18.72 -13.73
N GLU A 215 25.86 18.93 -13.07
CA GLU A 215 25.38 18.14 -11.95
C GLU A 215 24.92 16.75 -12.40
N ALA A 216 24.15 16.64 -13.49
CA ALA A 216 23.70 15.36 -14.04
C ALA A 216 24.84 14.45 -14.53
N LYS A 217 26.01 15.03 -14.85
CA LYS A 217 27.22 14.30 -15.26
C LYS A 217 28.05 13.74 -14.09
N ARG A 218 27.84 14.25 -12.87
CA ARG A 218 28.57 13.82 -11.66
C ARG A 218 27.96 12.56 -11.05
#